data_AF-A0A2C1KD40-F1
#
_entry.id   AF-A0A2C1KD40-F1
#
_cell.length_a   1.000
_cell.length_b   1.000
_cell.length_c   1.000
_cell.angle_alpha   90.00
_cell.angle_beta   90.00
_cell.angle_gamma   90.00
#
_symmetry.space_group_name_H-M   'P 1'
#
loop_
_entity.id
_entity.type
_entity.pdbx_description
1 polymer ?
#
loop_
_entity_poly.entity_id
_entity_poly.type
_entity_poly.pdbx_seq_one_letter_code
_entity_poly.pdbx_strand_id
1 'polypeptide(L)'
;MAYDDLFNMGRGRFDMGLLNDPAPTKIGQDRYDVYVNQDYIGQKYLLTAQESVSDIDEFLKNEGVNNFESYLDGDHYYIKAVENEQRVSDVLKVYLQNR
;
A
#
# COMPACT_ATOMS: atom_id res chain seq x y z
N MET A 1 62.12 -3.41 -21.07
CA MET A 1 61.00 -3.63 -20.13
C MET A 1 59.93 -2.67 -20.56
N ALA A 2 58.89 -3.19 -21.22
CA ALA A 2 57.81 -2.43 -21.81
C ALA A 2 56.60 -2.51 -20.88
N TYR A 3 56.12 -1.36 -20.43
CA TYR A 3 54.77 -1.15 -19.93
C TYR A 3 54.38 0.27 -20.35
N ASP A 4 54.07 0.40 -21.63
CA ASP A 4 53.22 1.46 -22.15
C ASP A 4 51.76 1.13 -21.82
N ASP A 5 50.98 2.19 -21.65
CA ASP A 5 49.52 2.22 -21.62
C ASP A 5 48.83 1.56 -20.43
N LEU A 6 48.31 2.38 -19.51
CA LEU A 6 47.02 2.12 -18.86
C LEU A 6 46.52 3.36 -18.07
N PHE A 7 45.36 3.85 -18.51
CA PHE A 7 44.33 4.61 -17.78
C PHE A 7 44.23 6.14 -17.96
N ASN A 8 43.51 6.49 -19.02
CA ASN A 8 42.15 7.06 -18.97
C ASN A 8 41.94 8.40 -18.26
N MET A 9 41.86 9.46 -19.08
CA MET A 9 41.28 10.76 -18.78
C MET A 9 39.83 10.66 -18.28
N GLY A 10 39.44 11.63 -17.45
CA GLY A 10 38.23 11.59 -16.65
C GLY A 10 36.92 11.85 -17.37
N ARG A 11 35.83 11.85 -16.58
CA ARG A 11 34.58 12.61 -16.77
C ARG A 11 33.54 12.21 -15.73
N GLY A 12 32.82 13.21 -15.21
CA GLY A 12 31.45 13.11 -14.69
C GLY A 12 31.30 12.34 -13.37
N ARG A 13 31.10 13.01 -12.23
CA ARG A 13 29.75 13.42 -11.76
C ARG A 13 28.73 12.31 -11.99
N PHE A 14 28.45 11.50 -10.97
CA PHE A 14 27.10 11.09 -10.55
C PHE A 14 27.20 10.60 -9.11
N ASP A 15 27.09 11.55 -8.17
CA ASP A 15 26.58 11.25 -6.84
C ASP A 15 25.09 10.96 -7.02
N MET A 16 24.69 9.70 -6.88
CA MET A 16 23.29 9.30 -6.83
C MET A 16 23.03 8.62 -5.50
N GLY A 17 23.11 9.44 -4.44
CA GLY A 17 22.43 9.11 -3.19
C GLY A 17 20.93 9.12 -3.39
N LEU A 18 20.27 8.16 -2.73
CA LEU A 18 18.89 8.22 -2.22
C LEU A 18 17.83 8.30 -3.35
N LEU A 19 17.04 7.27 -3.61
CA LEU A 19 16.01 6.77 -2.71
C LEU A 19 15.82 5.26 -2.94
N ASN A 20 16.27 4.46 -1.97
CA ASN A 20 15.72 3.13 -1.77
C ASN A 20 14.43 3.33 -0.96
N ASP A 21 13.37 3.74 -1.64
CA ASP A 21 12.03 3.43 -1.16
C ASP A 21 11.76 2.01 -1.66
N PRO A 22 11.72 0.99 -0.79
CA PRO A 22 11.08 -0.25 -1.18
C PRO A 22 9.60 0.11 -1.39
N ALA A 23 9.24 0.44 -2.63
CA ALA A 23 7.86 0.36 -3.06
C ALA A 23 7.39 -1.02 -2.61
N PRO A 24 6.40 -1.13 -1.71
CA PRO A 24 5.95 -2.44 -1.27
C PRO A 24 5.45 -3.13 -2.53
N THR A 25 6.19 -4.16 -2.91
CA THR A 25 5.91 -5.06 -4.03
C THR A 25 4.64 -5.81 -3.68
N LYS A 26 3.49 -5.13 -3.79
CA LYS A 26 2.17 -5.72 -3.56
C LYS A 26 1.63 -6.17 -4.90
N ILE A 27 2.35 -7.11 -5.50
CA ILE A 27 1.91 -7.83 -6.68
C ILE A 27 1.75 -9.28 -6.26
N GLY A 28 0.50 -9.76 -6.26
CA GLY A 28 0.24 -11.21 -6.26
C GLY A 28 -0.72 -11.76 -5.22
N GLN A 29 -1.61 -10.96 -4.63
CA GLN A 29 -2.72 -11.51 -3.86
C GLN A 29 -4.05 -11.00 -4.43
N ASP A 30 -4.84 -11.92 -4.98
CA ASP A 30 -6.17 -11.66 -5.55
C ASP A 30 -7.21 -11.34 -4.46
N ARG A 31 -6.85 -11.55 -3.19
CA ARG A 31 -7.70 -11.32 -2.02
C ARG A 31 -6.91 -10.68 -0.89
N TYR A 32 -7.58 -9.79 -0.16
CA TYR A 32 -7.06 -9.18 1.05
C TYR A 32 -8.11 -9.23 2.15
N ASP A 33 -7.73 -9.73 3.32
CA ASP A 33 -8.58 -9.76 4.50
C ASP A 33 -8.59 -8.38 5.16
N VAL A 34 -9.77 -7.80 5.36
CA VAL A 34 -9.95 -6.44 5.87
C VAL A 34 -10.42 -6.48 7.31
N TYR A 35 -9.66 -5.83 8.17
CA TYR A 35 -9.93 -5.70 9.60
C TYR A 35 -10.11 -4.24 9.99
N VAL A 36 -11.09 -3.95 10.85
CA VAL A 36 -11.31 -2.63 11.44
C VAL A 36 -11.21 -2.76 12.95
N ASN A 37 -10.27 -2.06 13.58
CA ASN A 37 -10.03 -2.13 15.03
C ASN A 37 -9.97 -3.57 15.56
N GLN A 38 -9.30 -4.44 14.80
CA GLN A 38 -9.14 -5.88 15.07
C GLN A 38 -10.42 -6.72 14.88
N ASP A 39 -11.53 -6.12 14.44
CA ASP A 39 -12.74 -6.83 14.00
C ASP A 39 -12.63 -7.21 12.53
N TYR A 40 -12.93 -8.47 12.19
CA TYR A 40 -12.93 -8.93 10.81
C TYR A 40 -14.22 -8.47 10.10
N ILE A 41 -14.05 -7.62 9.10
CA ILE A 41 -15.18 -7.03 8.35
C ILE A 41 -15.53 -7.87 7.14
N GLY A 42 -14.51 -8.38 6.45
CA GLY A 42 -14.67 -9.14 5.22
C GLY A 42 -13.37 -9.18 4.44
N GLN A 43 -13.45 -9.59 3.19
CA GLN A 43 -12.31 -9.77 2.31
C GLN A 43 -12.55 -9.04 0.99
N LYS A 44 -11.56 -8.27 0.54
CA LYS A 44 -11.59 -7.55 -0.73
C LYS A 44 -10.92 -8.40 -1.80
N TYR A 45 -11.69 -8.74 -2.83
CA TYR A 45 -11.15 -9.36 -4.04
C TYR A 45 -10.66 -8.28 -5.01
N LEU A 46 -9.42 -8.39 -5.45
CA LEU A 46 -8.87 -7.58 -6.54
C LEU A 46 -9.05 -8.39 -7.82
N LEU A 47 -10.19 -8.19 -8.49
CA LEU A 47 -10.50 -8.88 -9.75
C LEU A 47 -9.67 -8.33 -10.91
N THR A 48 -9.22 -7.08 -10.80
CA THR A 48 -8.45 -6.38 -11.81
C THR A 48 -7.23 -5.68 -11.20
N ALA A 49 -6.17 -5.54 -12.00
CA ALA A 49 -4.92 -4.89 -11.57
C ALA A 49 -5.04 -3.37 -11.30
N GLN A 50 -6.17 -2.75 -11.65
CA GLN A 50 -6.48 -1.36 -11.29
C GLN A 50 -7.05 -1.24 -9.87
N GLU A 51 -7.61 -2.32 -9.33
CA GLU A 51 -8.16 -2.30 -7.99
C GLU A 51 -7.04 -2.42 -6.97
N SER A 52 -7.15 -1.66 -5.90
CA SER A 52 -6.20 -1.72 -4.80
C SER A 52 -6.92 -1.64 -3.46
N VAL A 53 -6.31 -2.22 -2.44
CA VAL A 53 -6.74 -2.05 -1.05
C VAL A 53 -6.73 -0.57 -0.63
N SER A 54 -5.86 0.25 -1.23
CA SER A 54 -5.80 1.70 -1.02
C SER A 54 -7.09 2.45 -1.42
N ASP A 55 -7.93 1.88 -2.29
CA ASP A 55 -9.24 2.45 -2.65
C ASP A 55 -10.17 2.51 -1.42
N ILE A 56 -9.96 1.63 -0.44
CA ILE A 56 -10.65 1.70 0.87
C ILE A 56 -10.29 3.00 1.60
N ASP A 57 -9.03 3.44 1.52
CA ASP A 57 -8.57 4.68 2.17
C ASP A 57 -9.28 5.90 1.60
N GLU A 58 -9.40 5.98 0.27
CA GLU A 58 -10.14 7.04 -0.42
C GLU A 58 -11.63 7.00 -0.09
N PHE A 59 -12.23 5.80 -0.03
CA PHE A 59 -13.63 5.63 0.34
C PHE A 59 -13.92 6.13 1.77
N LEU A 60 -13.05 5.80 2.73
CA LEU A 60 -13.18 6.27 4.11
C LEU A 60 -13.04 7.80 4.22
N LYS A 61 -12.08 8.38 3.49
CA LYS A 61 -11.94 9.84 3.41
C LYS A 61 -13.18 10.49 2.82
N ASN A 62 -13.79 9.90 1.80
CA ASN A 62 -15.00 10.39 1.16
C ASN A 62 -16.23 10.33 2.09
N GLU A 63 -16.29 9.33 2.99
CA GLU A 63 -17.28 9.26 4.07
C GLU A 63 -17.07 10.30 5.19
N GLY A 64 -15.97 11.06 5.14
CA GLY A 64 -15.59 12.06 6.14
C GLY A 64 -14.71 11.51 7.25
N VAL A 65 -14.28 10.25 7.17
CA VAL A 65 -13.37 9.62 8.14
C VAL A 65 -11.94 9.95 7.73
N ASN A 66 -11.36 10.96 8.37
CA ASN A 66 -9.98 11.39 8.10
C ASN A 66 -9.00 10.93 9.19
N ASN A 67 -9.53 10.48 10.33
CA ASN A 67 -8.76 10.15 11.53
C ASN A 67 -8.70 8.62 11.71
N PHE A 68 -8.05 7.95 10.76
CA PHE A 68 -7.83 6.50 10.78
C PHE A 68 -6.39 6.17 10.38
N GLU A 69 -5.85 5.10 10.95
CA GLU A 69 -4.56 4.55 10.55
C GLU A 69 -4.82 3.28 9.76
N SER A 70 -4.33 3.20 8.52
CA SER A 70 -4.40 1.99 7.71
C SER A 70 -2.98 1.43 7.53
N TYR A 71 -2.84 0.12 7.66
CA TYR A 71 -1.59 -0.56 7.35
C TYR A 71 -1.89 -1.90 6.70
N LEU A 72 -0.97 -2.35 5.86
CA LEU A 72 -1.11 -3.63 5.20
C LEU A 72 0.07 -4.53 5.53
N ASP A 73 -0.27 -5.73 5.95
CA ASP A 73 0.63 -6.81 6.32
C ASP A 73 0.34 -8.03 5.43
N GLY A 74 1.09 -8.19 4.34
CA GLY A 74 0.85 -9.26 3.35
C GLY A 74 -0.57 -9.20 2.76
N ASP A 75 -1.38 -10.23 3.04
CA ASP A 75 -2.80 -10.32 2.65
C ASP A 75 -3.75 -9.61 3.62
N HIS A 76 -3.28 -9.16 4.78
CA HIS A 76 -4.13 -8.57 5.80
C HIS A 76 -4.07 -7.04 5.72
N TYR A 77 -5.21 -6.42 5.49
CA TYR A 77 -5.41 -4.98 5.54
C TYR A 77 -6.05 -4.59 6.87
N TYR A 78 -5.30 -3.88 7.70
CA TYR A 78 -5.75 -3.42 8.99
C TYR A 78 -6.06 -1.94 8.96
N ILE A 79 -7.24 -1.58 9.45
CA ILE A 79 -7.73 -0.22 9.56
C ILE A 79 -7.99 0.02 11.03
N LYS A 80 -7.45 1.09 11.56
CA LYS A 80 -7.64 1.51 12.94
C LYS A 80 -8.37 2.83 12.93
N ALA A 81 -9.68 2.78 13.15
CA ALA A 81 -10.53 3.95 13.20
C ALA A 81 -10.53 4.51 14.63
N VAL A 82 -10.05 5.73 14.83
CA VAL A 82 -10.07 6.36 16.17
C VAL A 82 -11.48 6.82 16.53
N GLU A 83 -12.24 7.24 15.53
CA GLU A 83 -13.62 7.71 15.66
C GLU A 83 -14.53 6.98 14.67
N ASN A 84 -15.79 6.78 15.04
CA ASN A 84 -16.81 6.19 14.18
C ASN A 84 -16.48 4.76 13.68
N GLU A 85 -15.77 3.95 14.48
CA GLU A 85 -15.45 2.54 14.18
C GLU A 85 -16.66 1.76 13.65
N GLN A 86 -17.81 1.87 14.31
CA GLN A 86 -19.02 1.14 13.92
C GLN A 86 -19.54 1.60 12.56
N ARG A 87 -19.46 2.89 12.26
CA ARG A 87 -19.84 3.43 10.95
C ARG A 87 -18.84 2.99 9.88
N VAL A 88 -17.53 3.06 10.16
CA VAL A 88 -16.48 2.56 9.28
C VAL A 88 -16.69 1.09 8.96
N SER A 89 -16.95 0.28 9.98
CA SER A 89 -17.21 -1.15 9.85
C SER A 89 -18.46 -1.45 9.02
N ASP A 90 -19.56 -0.72 9.25
CA ASP A 90 -20.81 -0.88 8.52
C ASP A 90 -20.66 -0.51 7.04
N VAL A 91 -20.05 0.66 6.78
CA VAL A 91 -19.83 1.16 5.42
C VAL A 91 -18.85 0.27 4.65
N LEU A 92 -17.82 -0.26 5.31
CA LEU A 92 -16.92 -1.24 4.70
C LEU A 92 -17.59 -2.59 4.47
N LYS A 93 -18.45 -3.06 5.38
CA LYS A 93 -19.26 -4.27 5.15
C LYS A 93 -20.11 -4.12 3.90
N VAL A 94 -20.80 -3.00 3.74
CA VAL A 94 -21.60 -2.73 2.54
C VAL A 94 -20.71 -2.67 1.29
N TYR A 95 -19.58 -1.96 1.33
CA TYR A 95 -18.65 -1.87 0.20
C TYR A 95 -18.11 -3.24 -0.23
N LEU A 96 -17.74 -4.09 0.74
CA LEU A 96 -17.23 -5.43 0.49
C LEU A 96 -18.32 -6.42 0.06
N GLN A 97 -19.57 -6.22 0.49
CA GLN A 97 -20.71 -7.05 0.07
C GLN A 97 -21.26 -6.69 -1.33
N ASN A 98 -21.04 -5.45 -1.79
CA ASN A 98 -21.59 -4.97 -3.07
C ASN A 98 -20.68 -5.28 -4.28
N ARG A 99 -19.53 -5.91 -4.08
CA ARG A 99 -18.59 -6.35 -5.13
C ARG A 99 -18.60 -7.87 -5.26
#